data_AF-A0A6P0NSI5-F1
#
_entry.id   AF-A0A6P0NSI5-F1
#
_cell.length_a   1.000
_cell.length_b   1.000
_cell.length_c   1.000
_cell.angle_alpha   90.00
_cell.angle_beta   90.00
_cell.angle_gamma   90.00
#
_symmetry.space_group_name_H-M   'P 1'
#
loop_
_entity.id
_entity.type
_entity.pdbx_description
1 polymer ?
#
loop_
_entity_poly.entity_id
_entity_poly.type
_entity_poly.pdbx_seq_one_letter_code
_entity_poly.pdbx_strand_id
1 'polypeptide(L)' 'MGILSMGSSGEGVKRLQERLKEFSFYQGEITGNFDAATEGAVKSFQDADGLAADGSVGLMTLQALGLLQLKTIE' A
#
# COMPACT_ATOMS: atom_id res chain seq x y z
N MET A 1 -3.82 7.27 -13.25
CA MET A 1 -3.65 6.21 -12.23
C MET A 1 -4.31 6.66 -10.95
N GLY A 2 -5.13 5.81 -10.33
CA GLY A 2 -5.82 6.15 -9.08
C GLY A 2 -4.88 6.08 -7.89
N ILE A 3 -4.90 7.11 -7.05
CA ILE A 3 -4.27 7.09 -5.72
C ILE A 3 -5.22 6.32 -4.81
N LEU A 4 -4.73 5.31 -4.07
CA LEU A 4 -5.53 4.69 -3.01
C LEU A 4 -5.32 5.48 -1.73
N SER A 5 -6.42 5.97 -1.16
CA SER A 5 -6.43 6.76 0.07
C SER A 5 -7.66 6.40 0.90
N MET A 6 -7.78 6.95 2.11
CA MET A 6 -8.92 6.73 3.00
C MET A 6 -10.26 6.84 2.25
N GLY A 7 -11.10 5.82 2.42
CA GLY A 7 -12.38 5.68 1.71
C GLY A 7 -12.31 4.95 0.36
N SER A 8 -11.11 4.68 -0.17
CA SER A 8 -10.94 3.80 -1.34
C SER A 8 -11.33 2.38 -0.98
N SER A 9 -11.91 1.65 -1.92
CA SER A 9 -12.26 0.25 -1.73
C SER A 9 -12.23 -0.53 -3.03
N GLY A 10 -12.08 -1.85 -2.94
CA GLY A 10 -12.02 -2.77 -4.07
C GLY A 10 -10.74 -3.59 -4.13
N GLU A 11 -10.52 -4.23 -5.29
CA GLU A 11 -9.44 -5.22 -5.46
C GLU A 11 -8.04 -4.61 -5.33
N GLY A 12 -7.85 -3.35 -5.72
CA GLY A 12 -6.58 -2.63 -5.54
C GLY A 12 -6.19 -2.49 -4.06
N VAL A 13 -7.16 -2.24 -3.18
CA VAL A 13 -6.91 -2.15 -1.74
C VAL A 13 -6.66 -3.52 -1.13
N LYS A 14 -7.32 -4.59 -1.62
CA LYS A 14 -7.01 -5.96 -1.19
C LYS A 14 -5.55 -6.32 -1.46
N ARG A 15 -5.08 -6.10 -2.70
CA ARG A 15 -3.68 -6.37 -3.08
C ARG A 15 -2.69 -5.54 -2.28
N LEU A 16 -3.04 -4.29 -1.97
CA LEU A 16 -2.26 -3.44 -1.07
C LEU A 16 -2.15 -4.05 0.33
N GLN A 17 -3.28 -4.42 0.93
CA GLN A 17 -3.31 -5.04 2.27
C GLN A 17 -2.54 -6.38 2.29
N GLU A 18 -2.65 -7.20 1.22
CA GLU A 18 -1.89 -8.44 1.06
C GLU A 18 -0.38 -8.17 1.08
N ARG A 19 0.11 -7.21 0.30
CA ARG A 19 1.53 -6.86 0.27
C ARG A 19 2.00 -6.25 1.58
N LEU A 20 1.27 -5.31 2.16
CA LEU A 20 1.63 -4.74 3.46
C LEU A 20 1.71 -5.82 4.55
N LYS A 21 0.87 -6.86 4.46
CA LYS A 21 0.91 -8.02 5.37
C LYS A 21 2.12 -8.91 5.14
N GLU A 22 2.50 -9.13 3.88
CA GLU A 22 3.74 -9.84 3.52
C GLU A 22 4.99 -9.13 4.07
N PHE A 23 5.00 -7.80 4.03
CA PHE A 23 6.06 -6.98 4.64
C PHE A 23 5.90 -6.78 6.16
N SER A 24 4.96 -7.47 6.81
CA SER A 24 4.68 -7.36 8.26
C SER A 24 4.28 -5.97 8.77
N PHE A 25 3.87 -5.05 7.90
CA PHE A 25 3.34 -3.73 8.27
C PHE A 25 1.82 -3.73 8.52
N TYR A 26 1.09 -4.72 7.98
CA TYR A 26 -0.36 -4.84 8.15
C TYR A 26 -0.74 -6.16 8.82
N GLN A 27 -1.40 -6.08 9.98
CA GLN A 27 -1.85 -7.28 10.73
C GLN A 27 -3.36 -7.49 10.64
N GLY A 28 -4.09 -6.54 10.05
CA GLY A 28 -5.54 -6.59 9.92
C GLY A 28 -6.04 -7.64 8.93
N GLU A 29 -7.36 -7.72 8.81
CA GLU A 29 -8.05 -8.50 7.80
C GLU A 29 -8.00 -7.81 6.44
N ILE A 30 -8.01 -8.60 5.37
CA ILE A 30 -7.97 -8.10 4.00
C ILE A 30 -9.39 -7.82 3.56
N THR A 31 -9.91 -6.68 4.02
CA THR A 31 -11.28 -6.23 3.77
C THR A 31 -11.44 -5.71 2.34
N GLY A 32 -10.36 -5.20 1.74
CA GLY A 32 -10.44 -4.42 0.51
C GLY A 32 -10.97 -3.02 0.71
N ASN A 33 -11.03 -2.54 1.96
CA ASN A 33 -11.42 -1.19 2.30
C ASN A 33 -10.21 -0.45 2.87
N PHE A 34 -10.00 0.79 2.43
CA PHE A 34 -8.90 1.60 2.90
C PHE A 34 -9.35 2.33 4.18
N ASP A 35 -9.20 1.62 5.28
CA ASP A 35 -9.49 2.08 6.64
C ASP A 35 -8.25 2.67 7.33
N ALA A 36 -8.42 3.17 8.55
CA ALA A 36 -7.34 3.76 9.34
C ALA A 36 -6.20 2.78 9.65
N ALA A 37 -6.47 1.47 9.75
CA ALA A 37 -5.43 0.47 9.96
C ALA A 37 -4.60 0.29 8.68
N THR A 38 -5.26 0.29 7.52
CA THR A 38 -4.60 0.25 6.21
C THR A 38 -3.75 1.51 6.00
N GLU A 39 -4.28 2.70 6.34
CA GLU A 39 -3.52 3.95 6.26
C GLU A 39 -2.27 3.93 7.16
N GLY A 40 -2.40 3.47 8.41
CA GLY A 40 -1.27 3.37 9.34
C GLY A 40 -0.19 2.41 8.83
N ALA A 41 -0.58 1.28 8.24
CA ALA A 41 0.36 0.34 7.62
C ALA A 41 1.07 0.94 6.41
N VAL A 42 0.34 1.68 5.55
CA VAL A 42 0.93 2.41 4.41
C VAL A 42 1.94 3.43 4.90
N LYS A 43 1.60 4.24 5.91
CA LYS A 43 2.51 5.25 6.48
C LYS A 43 3.77 4.61 7.05
N SER A 44 3.63 3.49 7.77
CA SER A 44 4.77 2.76 8.34
C SER A 44 5.68 2.17 7.26
N PHE A 45 5.09 1.62 6.20
CA PHE A 45 5.84 1.13 5.04
C PHE A 45 6.55 2.28 4.31
N GLN A 46 5.86 3.41 4.10
CA GLN A 46 6.43 4.60 3.47
C GLN A 46 7.62 5.13 4.26
N ASP A 47 7.49 5.24 5.58
CA ASP A 47 8.59 5.65 6.47
C ASP A 47 9.79 4.69 6.38
N ALA A 48 9.53 3.38 6.40
CA ALA A 48 10.56 2.36 6.29
C ALA A 48 11.29 2.37 4.93
N ASP A 49 10.60 2.71 3.85
CA ASP A 49 11.16 2.81 2.48
C ASP A 49 11.77 4.20 2.19
N GLY A 50 11.68 5.15 3.12
CA GLY A 50 12.16 6.53 2.95
C GLY A 50 11.28 7.39 2.04
N LEU A 51 10.03 6.98 1.83
CA LEU A 51 9.01 7.71 1.10
C LEU A 51 8.28 8.71 2.02
N ALA A 52 7.58 9.67 1.42
CA ALA A 52 6.70 10.55 2.17
C ALA A 52 5.52 9.75 2.78
N ALA A 53 5.48 9.64 4.12
CA ALA A 53 4.46 8.96 4.90
C ALA A 53 3.12 9.74 4.97
N ASP A 54 2.61 10.17 3.81
CA ASP A 54 1.33 10.88 3.68
C ASP A 54 0.13 9.94 3.88
N GLY A 55 0.34 8.62 3.80
CA GLY A 55 -0.73 7.61 3.86
C GLY A 55 -1.48 7.42 2.55
N SER A 56 -1.13 8.20 1.53
CA SER A 56 -1.64 8.05 0.17
C SER A 56 -0.78 7.06 -0.63
N VAL A 57 -1.41 6.08 -1.26
CA VAL A 57 -0.74 5.07 -2.10
C VAL A 57 -0.72 5.56 -3.54
N GLY A 58 0.33 6.31 -3.87
CA GLY A 58 0.64 6.74 -5.22
C GLY A 58 1.53 5.74 -5.97
N LEU A 59 2.03 6.15 -7.15
CA LEU A 59 2.91 5.33 -7.98
C LEU A 59 4.18 4.88 -7.24
N MET A 60 4.80 5.77 -6.46
CA MET A 60 6.03 5.43 -5.72
C MET A 60 5.78 4.34 -4.68
N THR A 61 4.71 4.46 -3.89
CA THR A 61 4.30 3.44 -2.92
C THR A 61 3.98 2.11 -3.61
N LEU A 62 3.24 2.14 -4.73
CA LEU A 62 2.92 0.93 -5.50
C LEU A 62 4.17 0.28 -6.10
N GLN A 63 5.16 1.07 -6.51
CA GLN A 63 6.44 0.58 -7.03
C GLN A 63 7.25 -0.10 -5.93
N ALA A 64 7.38 0.53 -4.76
CA ALA A 64 8.07 -0.04 -3.61
C ALA A 64 7.40 -1.34 -3.12
N LEU A 65 6.07 -1.43 -3.18
CA LEU A 65 5.32 -2.65 -2.86
C LEU A 65 5.38 -3.72 -3.96
N GLY A 66 6.04 -3.47 -5.09
CA GLY A 66 6.09 -4.38 -6.24
C GLY A 66 4.71 -4.62 -6.88
N LEU A 67 3.76 -3.72 -6.66
CA LEU A 67 2.42 -3.75 -7.25
C LEU A 67 2.39 -3.09 -8.63
N LEU A 68 3.42 -2.31 -8.96
CA LEU A 68 3.69 -1.87 -10.32
C LEU A 68 4.48 -2.94 -11.06
N GLN A 69 3.90 -3.46 -12.15
CA GLN A 69 4.57 -4.32 -13.13
C GLN A 69 5.59 -3.54 -13.98
N LEU A 70 6.43 -2.73 -13.35
CA LEU A 70 7.66 -2.29 -13.97
C LEU A 70 8.61 -3.46 -13.84
N LYS A 71 8.69 -4.29 -14.90
CA LYS A 71 9.78 -5.25 -15.06
C LYS A 71 11.07 -4.48 -14.77
N THR A 72 11.71 -4.76 -13.63
CA THR A 72 13.14 -4.50 -13.51
C THR A 72 13.76 -5.36 -14.59
N ILE A 73 14.20 -4.71 -15.66
CA ILE A 73 15.11 -5.32 -16.62
C ILE A 73 16.42 -5.42 -15.82
N GLU A 74 16.72 -6.59 -15.25
CA GLU A 74 18.09 -6.93 -14.88
C GLU A 74 18.91 -7.19 -16.14
#